data_AF-A0A349VME0-F1
#
_entry.id   AF-A0A349VME0-F1
#
_cell.length_a   1.000
_cell.length_b   1.000
_cell.length_c   1.000
_cell.angle_alpha   90.00
_cell.angle_beta   90.00
_cell.angle_gamma   90.00
#
_symmetry.space_group_name_H-M   'P 1'
#
loop_
_entity.id
_entity.type
_entity.pdbx_description
1 polymer ?
#
loop_
_entity_poly.entity_id
_entity_poly.type
_entity_poly.pdbx_seq_one_letter_code
_entity_poly.pdbx_strand_id
1 'polypeptide(L)'
;MKGIFRRSASHRVVLAVWLLCTASVNPSHGAQATQQAPPEQALAEQTAFQNAINGIADSVVRIEPSGLSVATLQGASEAIPNVGPSSGVVVGSDGWILTTEFAVPSDIEEVVITLPPKKKATETKKQPLERLVGRVIGRDLNRRLVLLKCDPKEPLTEPQFVRQKNVHPGEWAIAVGRVWNLYEPSVAIGVVSAVGRCWGRAIQTDAAISPVNYGGPLLNIEGHVFGIIAPLPAETAGMSTGTELYDSGVGFAIPMHDIIPLIPRLKKGETLKPGLLGIGYSTTDPINGRPVVETVRTGSPAAKSGLQSGDLITEINGRAIQRIADVRHALTPKLAGDALEITVQREERTAPLSIRTVLTDKLPPWKRSMLGIVPMRQPSQSNAKSENAGVVINWTWPNSPAEKAGIQPQDIITGAAVLPQTNEDDPPLRSTTSPDQLAGLLGGLTRNTEVVLKIRNSETSRKVRVTTAPFPEKTSNKVPAFNSTIEAVPPPAIVKLEIPEVAEPSWALVPGQQDGPPVGVLVFFDEPSGTLSENAVTIWTSSWREAVARYRVALVLVPSSDSSSWRQA
;
A
#
# COMPACT_ATOMS: atom_id res chain seq x y z
N MET A 1 24.21 -23.78 47.77
CA MET A 1 24.94 -24.13 49.01
C MET A 1 24.14 -25.20 49.76
N LYS A 2 24.78 -26.35 50.05
CA LYS A 2 24.45 -27.40 51.04
C LYS A 2 23.01 -27.95 51.01
N GLY A 3 22.75 -29.17 50.51
CA GLY A 3 23.12 -30.46 51.11
C GLY A 3 21.89 -31.01 51.85
N ILE A 4 21.43 -32.25 51.69
CA ILE A 4 22.09 -33.48 52.14
C ILE A 4 21.32 -34.69 51.57
N PHE A 5 22.03 -35.62 50.94
CA PHE A 5 21.62 -37.01 50.74
C PHE A 5 22.83 -37.88 51.05
N ARG A 6 22.72 -38.85 51.97
CA ARG A 6 23.72 -39.92 52.14
C ARG A 6 23.13 -41.19 52.77
N ARG A 7 23.27 -42.28 52.00
CA ARG A 7 23.64 -43.67 52.36
C ARG A 7 22.64 -44.45 53.26
N SER A 8 22.39 -45.75 53.07
CA SER A 8 23.38 -46.83 52.92
C SER A 8 22.71 -48.21 52.63
N ALA A 9 23.31 -48.97 51.71
CA ALA A 9 23.58 -50.43 51.67
C ALA A 9 22.53 -51.50 52.12
N SER A 10 21.99 -52.20 51.11
CA SER A 10 22.00 -53.66 50.88
C SER A 10 22.31 -54.65 52.02
N HIS A 11 21.48 -55.70 52.16
CA HIS A 11 21.90 -57.11 52.37
C HIS A 11 20.90 -58.07 51.68
N ARG A 12 21.45 -59.07 50.97
CA ARG A 12 20.75 -60.14 50.25
C ARG A 12 20.46 -61.31 51.19
N VAL A 13 19.30 -61.95 51.09
CA VAL A 13 19.17 -63.41 51.26
C VAL A 13 18.19 -63.95 50.22
N VAL A 14 18.66 -64.96 49.50
CA VAL A 14 17.98 -65.75 48.49
C VAL A 14 17.23 -66.89 49.19
N LEU A 15 15.99 -67.17 48.81
CA LEU A 15 15.49 -68.55 48.76
C LEU A 15 14.44 -68.66 47.66
N ALA A 16 14.76 -69.46 46.65
CA ALA A 16 13.87 -69.86 45.57
C ALA A 16 13.31 -71.25 45.87
N VAL A 17 12.00 -71.43 45.77
CA VAL A 17 11.36 -72.73 45.45
C VAL A 17 10.16 -72.45 44.53
N TRP A 18 10.05 -73.29 43.50
CA TRP A 18 9.26 -73.18 42.27
C TRP A 18 7.86 -73.84 42.36
N LEU A 19 6.88 -73.26 41.62
CA LEU A 19 5.71 -73.85 40.90
C LEU A 19 4.55 -74.51 41.70
N LEU A 20 3.27 -74.53 41.30
CA LEU A 20 2.55 -74.23 40.04
C LEU A 20 1.01 -74.11 40.32
N CYS A 21 0.34 -73.18 39.62
CA CYS A 21 -1.05 -73.15 39.12
C CYS A 21 -2.28 -73.59 39.95
N THR A 22 -3.30 -72.73 40.04
CA THR A 22 -4.41 -72.62 39.05
C THR A 22 -5.38 -71.47 39.38
N ALA A 23 -6.14 -71.08 38.35
CA ALA A 23 -6.82 -69.82 38.12
C ALA A 23 -8.13 -69.55 38.89
N SER A 24 -8.41 -68.28 39.17
CA SER A 24 -9.50 -67.52 38.52
C SER A 24 -9.57 -66.11 39.14
N VAL A 25 -9.29 -65.07 38.34
CA VAL A 25 -9.42 -63.67 38.75
C VAL A 25 -10.14 -62.91 37.65
N ASN A 26 -11.34 -62.41 37.97
CA ASN A 26 -11.88 -61.20 37.37
C ASN A 26 -11.43 -60.02 38.23
N PRO A 27 -11.00 -58.90 37.61
CA PRO A 27 -11.66 -57.64 37.96
C PRO A 27 -11.86 -56.72 36.74
N SER A 28 -13.12 -56.30 36.61
CA SER A 28 -13.57 -54.98 36.12
C SER A 28 -12.48 -53.99 35.68
N HIS A 29 -12.41 -53.73 34.38
CA HIS A 29 -11.91 -52.48 33.82
C HIS A 29 -13.07 -51.80 33.07
N GLY A 30 -13.46 -50.62 33.52
CA GLY A 30 -14.37 -49.75 32.79
C GLY A 30 -13.67 -49.27 31.52
N ALA A 31 -14.11 -49.79 30.37
CA ALA A 31 -13.77 -49.23 29.08
C ALA A 31 -14.70 -48.03 28.81
N GLN A 32 -14.14 -46.82 28.82
CA GLN A 32 -14.76 -45.70 28.11
C GLN A 32 -14.79 -46.08 26.63
N ALA A 33 -15.98 -46.28 26.09
CA ALA A 33 -16.19 -46.48 24.67
C ALA A 33 -15.81 -45.19 23.93
N THR A 34 -14.68 -45.22 23.22
CA THR A 34 -14.40 -44.29 22.13
C THR A 34 -15.47 -44.51 21.06
N GLN A 35 -16.45 -43.61 20.97
CA GLN A 35 -17.36 -43.54 19.83
C GLN A 35 -16.54 -43.15 18.58
N GLN A 36 -16.01 -44.15 17.87
CA GLN A 36 -15.57 -43.98 16.49
C GLN A 36 -16.82 -43.79 15.63
N ALA A 37 -16.83 -42.75 14.78
CA ALA A 37 -17.94 -42.48 13.87
C ALA A 37 -18.24 -43.72 12.99
N PRO A 38 -19.52 -44.01 12.66
CA PRO A 38 -19.89 -45.14 11.82
C PRO A 38 -19.16 -45.12 10.46
N PRO A 39 -18.69 -46.28 9.94
CA PRO A 39 -17.98 -46.38 8.66
C PRO A 39 -18.71 -45.76 7.45
N GLU A 40 -20.04 -45.70 7.51
CA GLU A 40 -20.90 -45.17 6.45
C GLU A 40 -20.78 -43.64 6.30
N GLN A 41 -20.59 -42.91 7.41
CA GLN A 41 -20.46 -41.44 7.37
C GLN A 41 -19.12 -41.01 6.74
N ALA A 42 -18.02 -41.67 7.10
CA ALA A 42 -16.72 -41.41 6.50
C ALA A 42 -16.70 -41.69 4.98
N LEU A 43 -17.41 -42.74 4.55
CA LEU A 43 -17.57 -43.03 3.13
C LEU A 43 -18.43 -41.97 2.42
N ALA A 44 -19.47 -41.46 3.06
CA ALA A 44 -20.30 -40.39 2.53
C ALA A 44 -19.51 -39.07 2.37
N GLU A 45 -18.68 -38.71 3.35
CA GLU A 45 -17.78 -37.55 3.29
C GLU A 45 -16.78 -37.68 2.14
N GLN A 46 -16.10 -38.82 2.04
CA GLN A 46 -15.19 -39.09 0.94
C GLN A 46 -15.89 -38.95 -0.42
N THR A 47 -17.10 -39.49 -0.54
CA THR A 47 -17.90 -39.42 -1.77
C THR A 47 -18.27 -37.97 -2.09
N ALA A 48 -18.64 -37.18 -1.09
CA ALA A 48 -18.94 -35.76 -1.27
C ALA A 48 -17.72 -34.99 -1.78
N PHE A 49 -16.53 -35.22 -1.20
CA PHE A 49 -15.29 -34.60 -1.67
C PHE A 49 -14.95 -35.00 -3.11
N GLN A 50 -15.06 -36.30 -3.44
CA GLN A 50 -14.84 -36.77 -4.82
C GLN A 50 -15.81 -36.14 -5.81
N ASN A 51 -17.08 -35.99 -5.44
CA ASN A 51 -18.09 -35.34 -6.28
C ASN A 51 -17.79 -33.85 -6.48
N ALA A 52 -17.40 -33.14 -5.42
CA ALA A 52 -16.99 -31.74 -5.49
C ALA A 52 -15.81 -31.55 -6.44
N ILE A 53 -14.77 -32.39 -6.32
CA ILE A 53 -13.59 -32.36 -7.19
C ILE A 53 -13.97 -32.67 -8.64
N ASN A 54 -14.75 -33.73 -8.87
CA ASN A 54 -15.20 -34.12 -10.19
C ASN A 54 -16.05 -33.04 -10.87
N GLY A 55 -16.81 -32.27 -10.09
CA GLY A 55 -17.61 -31.13 -10.58
C GLY A 55 -16.75 -29.97 -11.07
N ILE A 56 -15.62 -29.68 -10.40
CA ILE A 56 -14.78 -28.51 -10.69
C ILE A 56 -13.59 -28.81 -11.62
N ALA A 57 -13.19 -30.08 -11.77
CA ALA A 57 -11.89 -30.43 -12.37
C ALA A 57 -11.68 -29.87 -13.78
N ASP A 58 -12.75 -29.77 -14.58
CA ASP A 58 -12.73 -29.24 -15.95
C ASP A 58 -12.63 -27.70 -16.01
N SER A 59 -12.84 -27.02 -14.88
CA SER A 59 -12.81 -25.56 -14.74
C SER A 59 -11.52 -25.04 -14.11
N VAL A 60 -10.63 -25.92 -13.62
CA VAL A 60 -9.34 -25.53 -13.04
C VAL A 60 -8.25 -25.71 -14.09
N VAL A 61 -7.59 -24.62 -14.45
CA VAL A 61 -6.58 -24.56 -15.51
C VAL A 61 -5.21 -24.28 -14.94
N ARG A 62 -4.17 -24.56 -15.73
CA ARG A 62 -2.80 -24.12 -15.44
C ARG A 62 -2.49 -22.82 -16.17
N ILE A 63 -1.87 -21.89 -15.47
CA ILE A 63 -1.42 -20.59 -15.97
C ILE A 63 0.11 -20.55 -15.96
N GLU A 64 0.70 -20.19 -17.09
CA GLU A 64 2.14 -19.95 -17.23
C GLU A 64 2.37 -18.55 -17.79
N PRO A 65 3.06 -17.65 -17.08
CA PRO A 65 3.41 -16.33 -17.63
C PRO A 65 4.32 -16.44 -18.86
N SER A 66 4.02 -15.67 -19.91
CA SER A 66 4.80 -15.65 -21.16
C SER A 66 5.97 -14.66 -21.02
N GLY A 67 7.05 -15.06 -20.37
CA GLY A 67 8.28 -14.25 -20.24
C GLY A 67 8.88 -14.25 -18.84
N LEU A 68 10.12 -13.75 -18.70
CA LEU A 68 10.70 -13.44 -17.40
C LEU A 68 10.26 -12.04 -16.97
N SER A 69 9.79 -11.91 -15.73
CA SER A 69 9.50 -10.58 -15.15
C SER A 69 10.78 -9.75 -15.05
N VAL A 70 10.66 -8.44 -15.27
CA VAL A 70 11.77 -7.47 -15.12
C VAL A 70 12.41 -7.57 -13.74
N ALA A 71 11.59 -7.83 -12.71
CA ALA A 71 12.08 -7.99 -11.34
C ALA A 71 12.95 -9.24 -11.15
N THR A 72 12.71 -10.29 -11.96
CA THR A 72 13.55 -11.50 -12.02
C THR A 72 14.89 -11.22 -12.72
N LEU A 73 14.90 -10.34 -13.72
CA LEU A 73 16.12 -9.94 -14.45
C LEU A 73 17.02 -8.99 -13.63
N GLN A 74 16.45 -8.24 -12.69
CA GLN A 74 17.17 -7.26 -11.86
C GLN A 74 17.78 -7.86 -10.58
N GLY A 75 17.70 -9.18 -10.36
CA GLY A 75 18.41 -9.84 -9.27
C GLY A 75 18.00 -9.38 -7.86
N ALA A 76 16.75 -8.94 -7.68
CA ALA A 76 16.22 -8.59 -6.37
C ALA A 76 16.32 -9.82 -5.43
N SER A 77 17.26 -9.74 -4.49
CA SER A 77 17.57 -10.75 -3.47
C SER A 77 16.30 -11.18 -2.73
N GLU A 78 16.06 -12.50 -2.68
CA GLU A 78 15.21 -13.22 -1.73
C GLU A 78 13.86 -12.58 -1.33
N ALA A 79 12.94 -12.29 -2.27
CA ALA A 79 11.52 -12.08 -1.91
C ALA A 79 10.50 -12.12 -3.05
N ILE A 80 10.90 -12.18 -4.32
CA ILE A 80 9.92 -12.26 -5.42
C ILE A 80 9.74 -13.74 -5.74
N PRO A 81 8.57 -14.34 -5.44
CA PRO A 81 8.32 -15.72 -5.75
C PRO A 81 8.54 -15.94 -7.24
N ASN A 82 9.31 -16.98 -7.54
CA ASN A 82 9.59 -17.48 -8.88
C ASN A 82 8.36 -17.37 -9.79
N VAL A 83 8.58 -16.82 -10.99
CA VAL A 83 7.63 -16.77 -12.11
C VAL A 83 7.42 -18.22 -12.61
N GLY A 84 6.66 -18.99 -11.83
CA GLY A 84 6.38 -20.40 -12.04
C GLY A 84 4.92 -20.64 -12.40
N PRO A 85 4.60 -21.82 -12.93
CA PRO A 85 3.22 -22.15 -13.24
C PRO A 85 2.31 -22.11 -12.00
N SER A 86 1.11 -21.57 -12.17
CA SER A 86 0.10 -21.44 -11.11
C SER A 86 -1.26 -21.94 -11.61
N SER A 87 -2.28 -21.86 -10.75
CA SER A 87 -3.64 -22.23 -11.10
C SER A 87 -4.48 -21.03 -11.58
N GLY A 88 -5.56 -21.34 -12.29
CA GLY A 88 -6.64 -20.41 -12.61
C GLY A 88 -7.99 -21.12 -12.58
N VAL A 89 -9.06 -20.36 -12.48
CA VAL A 89 -10.43 -20.89 -12.53
C VAL A 89 -11.23 -20.24 -13.65
N VAL A 90 -11.99 -21.05 -14.39
CA VAL A 90 -12.93 -20.57 -15.41
C VAL A 90 -14.05 -19.79 -14.74
N VAL A 91 -14.36 -18.60 -15.27
CA VAL A 91 -15.46 -17.72 -14.83
C VAL A 91 -16.38 -17.30 -15.99
N GLY A 92 -16.21 -17.93 -17.15
CA GLY A 92 -17.07 -17.72 -18.31
C GLY A 92 -16.76 -18.72 -19.42
N SER A 93 -17.81 -19.31 -20.00
CA SER A 93 -17.70 -20.37 -21.00
C SER A 93 -16.98 -19.96 -22.29
N ASP A 94 -16.95 -18.67 -22.60
CA ASP A 94 -16.25 -18.07 -23.75
C ASP A 94 -14.75 -17.80 -23.49
N GLY A 95 -14.16 -18.38 -22.44
CA GLY A 95 -12.72 -18.31 -22.19
C GLY A 95 -12.29 -17.24 -21.19
N TRP A 96 -13.16 -16.86 -20.24
CA TRP A 96 -12.76 -15.97 -19.14
C TRP A 96 -12.20 -16.78 -17.99
N ILE A 97 -11.01 -16.40 -17.52
CA ILE A 97 -10.29 -17.13 -16.48
C ILE A 97 -9.81 -16.13 -15.43
N LEU A 98 -10.04 -16.45 -14.18
CA LEU A 98 -9.56 -15.68 -13.04
C LEU A 98 -8.33 -16.35 -12.45
N THR A 99 -7.33 -15.55 -12.11
CA THR A 99 -6.13 -15.98 -11.37
C THR A 99 -5.65 -14.83 -10.48
N THR A 100 -4.44 -14.91 -9.97
CA THR A 100 -3.85 -13.91 -9.06
C THR A 100 -2.66 -13.20 -9.70
N GLU A 101 -2.29 -12.06 -9.13
CA GLU A 101 -1.07 -11.33 -9.49
C GLU A 101 0.22 -12.13 -9.23
N PHE A 102 0.16 -13.13 -8.33
CA PHE A 102 1.24 -14.08 -8.13
C PHE A 102 1.54 -14.90 -9.40
N ALA A 103 0.49 -15.35 -10.10
CA ALA A 103 0.63 -16.07 -11.36
C ALA A 103 1.00 -15.14 -12.53
N VAL A 104 0.51 -13.90 -12.48
CA VAL A 104 0.64 -12.92 -13.55
C VAL A 104 1.08 -11.57 -12.99
N PRO A 105 2.40 -11.36 -12.81
CA PRO A 105 2.97 -10.11 -12.33
C PRO A 105 2.54 -8.89 -13.15
N SER A 106 2.69 -7.69 -12.59
CA SER A 106 2.18 -6.44 -13.16
C SER A 106 2.70 -6.10 -14.56
N ASP A 107 3.89 -6.57 -14.91
CA ASP A 107 4.59 -6.37 -16.19
C ASP A 107 4.27 -7.43 -17.26
N ILE A 108 3.48 -8.45 -16.90
CA ILE A 108 3.05 -9.51 -17.83
C ILE A 108 1.68 -9.16 -18.43
N GLU A 109 1.59 -9.16 -19.76
CA GLU A 109 0.36 -8.90 -20.52
C GLU A 109 -0.24 -10.16 -21.17
N GLU A 110 0.59 -11.19 -21.39
CA GLU A 110 0.18 -12.45 -22.01
C GLU A 110 0.68 -13.66 -21.21
N VAL A 111 -0.10 -14.72 -21.25
CA VAL A 111 0.18 -15.99 -20.56
C VAL A 111 -0.15 -17.16 -21.47
N VAL A 112 0.40 -18.33 -21.16
CA VAL A 112 -0.06 -19.61 -21.71
C VAL A 112 -1.03 -20.25 -20.71
N ILE A 113 -2.24 -20.54 -21.17
CA ILE A 113 -3.26 -21.29 -20.44
C ILE A 113 -3.25 -22.72 -20.95
N THR A 114 -3.13 -23.70 -20.05
CA THR A 114 -3.30 -25.12 -20.41
C THR A 114 -4.62 -25.63 -19.82
N LEU A 115 -5.52 -26.08 -20.69
CA LEU A 115 -6.82 -26.63 -20.31
C LEU A 115 -6.70 -28.09 -19.83
N PRO A 116 -7.57 -28.53 -18.90
CA PRO A 116 -7.62 -29.93 -18.47
C PRO A 116 -8.05 -30.88 -19.59
N PRO A 117 -7.78 -32.19 -19.45
CA PRO A 117 -8.30 -33.20 -20.38
C PRO A 117 -9.83 -33.25 -20.31
N LYS A 118 -10.48 -33.50 -21.45
CA LYS A 118 -11.94 -33.66 -21.48
C LYS A 118 -12.35 -35.04 -20.95
N LYS A 119 -13.39 -35.10 -20.10
CA LYS A 119 -13.97 -36.33 -19.52
C LYS A 119 -14.32 -37.45 -20.52
N LYS A 120 -14.52 -37.15 -21.81
CA LYS A 120 -14.87 -38.14 -22.84
C LYS A 120 -13.67 -38.91 -23.43
N ALA A 121 -12.43 -38.60 -23.03
CA ALA A 121 -11.27 -39.32 -23.52
C ALA A 121 -11.08 -40.64 -22.74
N THR A 122 -11.73 -41.69 -23.21
CA THR A 122 -11.48 -43.07 -22.77
C THR A 122 -9.99 -43.39 -22.79
N GLU A 123 -9.54 -43.94 -21.67
CA GLU A 123 -8.19 -44.39 -21.35
C GLU A 123 -7.53 -45.15 -22.50
N THR A 124 -6.43 -44.63 -23.05
CA THR A 124 -5.35 -45.48 -23.61
C THR A 124 -4.09 -44.72 -24.05
N LYS A 125 -4.14 -43.40 -24.29
CA LYS A 125 -2.92 -42.56 -24.48
C LYS A 125 -3.13 -41.17 -23.91
N LYS A 126 -2.16 -40.66 -23.14
CA LYS A 126 -2.09 -39.25 -22.70
C LYS A 126 -2.18 -38.33 -23.93
N GLN A 127 -3.36 -37.76 -24.18
CA GLN A 127 -3.57 -36.87 -25.32
C GLN A 127 -2.91 -35.51 -25.08
N PRO A 128 -2.42 -34.83 -26.13
CA PRO A 128 -1.93 -33.47 -25.99
C PRO A 128 -3.04 -32.56 -25.46
N LEU A 129 -2.75 -31.81 -24.40
CA LEU A 129 -3.67 -30.84 -23.81
C LEU A 129 -3.73 -29.57 -24.66
N GLU A 130 -4.89 -28.94 -24.68
CA GLU A 130 -5.09 -27.67 -25.38
C GLU A 130 -4.35 -26.56 -24.63
N ARG A 131 -3.45 -25.88 -25.35
CA ARG A 131 -2.69 -24.72 -24.86
C ARG A 131 -3.13 -23.49 -25.64
N LEU A 132 -3.49 -22.43 -24.93
CA LEU A 132 -4.05 -21.21 -25.47
C LEU A 132 -3.23 -20.00 -25.01
N VAL A 133 -3.15 -18.98 -25.85
CA VAL A 133 -2.66 -17.67 -25.42
C VAL A 133 -3.78 -16.97 -24.66
N GLY A 134 -3.49 -16.56 -23.44
CA GLY A 134 -4.35 -15.73 -22.61
C GLY A 134 -3.84 -14.30 -22.59
N ARG A 135 -4.73 -13.32 -22.79
CA ARG A 135 -4.43 -11.89 -22.62
C ARG A 135 -4.93 -11.41 -21.27
N VAL A 136 -4.16 -10.58 -20.60
CA VAL A 136 -4.62 -9.84 -19.41
C VAL A 136 -5.62 -8.79 -19.85
N ILE A 137 -6.84 -8.85 -19.31
CA ILE A 137 -7.89 -7.89 -19.62
C ILE A 137 -8.04 -6.88 -18.47
N GLY A 138 -8.24 -7.36 -17.24
CA GLY A 138 -8.47 -6.49 -16.09
C GLY A 138 -7.72 -6.96 -14.85
N ARG A 139 -7.47 -6.03 -13.91
CA ARG A 139 -6.77 -6.31 -12.65
C ARG A 139 -7.55 -5.73 -11.48
N ASP A 140 -7.66 -6.47 -10.37
CA ASP A 140 -8.04 -5.92 -9.07
C ASP A 140 -6.78 -5.84 -8.20
N LEU A 141 -6.19 -4.65 -8.11
CA LEU A 141 -4.98 -4.40 -7.32
C LEU A 141 -5.28 -4.40 -5.82
N ASN A 142 -6.53 -4.25 -5.41
CA ASN A 142 -6.91 -4.34 -4.01
C ASN A 142 -7.01 -5.79 -3.55
N ARG A 143 -7.42 -6.71 -4.42
CA ARG A 143 -7.54 -8.14 -4.12
C ARG A 143 -6.43 -8.99 -4.71
N ARG A 144 -5.50 -8.40 -5.48
CA ARG A 144 -4.43 -9.10 -6.21
C ARG A 144 -4.95 -10.15 -7.20
N LEU A 145 -6.05 -9.83 -7.90
CA LEU A 145 -6.67 -10.69 -8.90
C LEU A 145 -6.38 -10.21 -10.32
N VAL A 146 -6.32 -11.15 -11.25
CA VAL A 146 -6.12 -10.90 -12.67
C VAL A 146 -7.18 -11.65 -13.47
N LEU A 147 -7.89 -10.93 -14.34
CA LEU A 147 -8.84 -11.52 -15.29
C LEU A 147 -8.15 -11.67 -16.65
N LEU A 148 -8.16 -12.91 -17.14
CA LEU A 148 -7.60 -13.33 -18.42
C LEU A 148 -8.72 -13.64 -19.41
N LYS A 149 -8.42 -13.46 -20.69
CA LYS A 149 -9.25 -13.93 -21.82
C LYS A 149 -8.42 -14.79 -22.76
N CYS A 150 -8.94 -15.96 -23.12
CA CYS A 150 -8.43 -16.83 -24.18
C CYS A 150 -9.55 -17.25 -25.13
N ASP A 151 -9.19 -17.86 -26.26
CA ASP A 151 -10.14 -18.30 -27.29
C ASP A 151 -10.13 -19.84 -27.39
N PRO A 152 -10.94 -20.53 -26.58
CA PRO A 152 -10.98 -21.99 -26.57
C PRO A 152 -11.73 -22.52 -27.80
N LYS A 153 -11.34 -23.70 -28.29
CA LYS A 153 -12.02 -24.35 -29.43
C LYS A 153 -13.46 -24.74 -29.14
N GLU A 154 -13.74 -25.07 -27.88
CA GLU A 154 -15.07 -25.42 -27.40
C GLU A 154 -15.40 -24.62 -26.12
N PRO A 155 -16.68 -24.40 -25.80
CA PRO A 155 -17.07 -23.71 -24.58
C PRO A 155 -16.50 -24.37 -23.32
N LEU A 156 -15.96 -23.57 -22.41
CA LEU A 156 -15.45 -24.03 -21.11
C LEU A 156 -16.58 -24.28 -20.12
N THR A 157 -16.38 -25.22 -19.21
CA THR A 157 -17.30 -25.48 -18.09
C THR A 157 -17.15 -24.38 -17.05
N GLU A 158 -18.21 -23.62 -16.79
CA GLU A 158 -18.26 -22.64 -15.70
C GLU A 158 -18.75 -23.33 -14.42
N PRO A 159 -18.05 -23.18 -13.28
CA PRO A 159 -18.48 -23.79 -12.04
C PRO A 159 -19.58 -22.99 -11.34
N GLN A 160 -20.17 -23.61 -10.33
CA GLN A 160 -21.14 -22.93 -9.49
C GLN A 160 -20.45 -22.07 -8.44
N PHE A 161 -20.88 -20.81 -8.33
CA PHE A 161 -20.33 -19.83 -7.39
C PHE A 161 -21.27 -19.56 -6.22
N VAL A 162 -20.72 -19.47 -5.02
CA VAL A 162 -21.43 -18.95 -3.85
C VAL A 162 -21.57 -17.43 -3.98
N ARG A 163 -22.82 -16.97 -4.11
CA ARG A 163 -23.15 -15.54 -4.32
C ARG A 163 -23.47 -14.78 -3.05
N GLN A 164 -23.75 -15.49 -1.96
CA GLN A 164 -24.16 -14.89 -0.69
C GLN A 164 -23.01 -14.90 0.31
N LYS A 165 -23.07 -13.97 1.27
CA LYS A 165 -22.10 -13.86 2.37
C LYS A 165 -22.46 -14.80 3.53
N ASN A 166 -22.61 -16.08 3.24
CA ASN A 166 -22.90 -17.14 4.22
C ASN A 166 -21.75 -18.15 4.22
N VAL A 167 -20.58 -17.72 4.70
CA VAL A 167 -19.46 -18.62 4.96
C VAL A 167 -19.14 -18.50 6.43
N HIS A 168 -19.11 -19.64 7.13
CA HIS A 168 -18.95 -19.70 8.58
C HIS A 168 -17.71 -20.52 8.96
N PRO A 169 -17.01 -20.13 10.06
CA PRO A 169 -15.96 -20.97 10.61
C PRO A 169 -16.46 -22.38 10.93
N GLY A 170 -15.65 -23.39 10.61
CA GLY A 170 -15.96 -24.81 10.78
C GLY A 170 -16.58 -25.49 9.56
N GLU A 171 -16.96 -24.76 8.51
CA GLU A 171 -17.34 -25.36 7.23
C GLU A 171 -16.16 -26.06 6.56
N TRP A 172 -16.40 -27.16 5.85
CA TRP A 172 -15.39 -27.81 5.02
C TRP A 172 -14.87 -26.85 3.93
N ALA A 173 -13.55 -26.86 3.74
CA ALA A 173 -12.86 -26.08 2.72
C ALA A 173 -11.98 -27.02 1.89
N ILE A 174 -12.23 -27.05 0.58
CA ILE A 174 -11.51 -27.90 -0.36
C ILE A 174 -10.73 -26.99 -1.32
N ALA A 175 -9.41 -26.96 -1.18
CA ALA A 175 -8.51 -26.23 -2.06
C ALA A 175 -8.14 -27.08 -3.26
N VAL A 176 -8.31 -26.53 -4.47
CA VAL A 176 -8.02 -27.23 -5.73
C VAL A 176 -7.01 -26.45 -6.56
N GLY A 177 -6.00 -27.13 -7.09
CA GLY A 177 -5.00 -26.55 -7.99
C GLY A 177 -4.67 -27.47 -9.17
N ARG A 178 -4.05 -26.93 -10.22
CA ARG A 178 -3.57 -27.69 -11.37
C ARG A 178 -2.28 -27.10 -11.91
N VAL A 179 -1.15 -27.68 -11.50
CA VAL A 179 0.18 -27.17 -11.88
C VAL A 179 1.10 -28.29 -12.36
N TRP A 180 1.45 -29.25 -11.51
CA TRP A 180 2.43 -30.29 -11.85
C TRP A 180 1.82 -31.46 -12.63
N ASN A 181 0.69 -31.98 -12.15
CA ASN A 181 -0.12 -32.91 -12.92
C ASN A 181 -1.15 -32.11 -13.72
N LEU A 182 -1.07 -32.20 -15.05
CA LEU A 182 -1.99 -31.48 -15.93
C LEU A 182 -3.30 -32.25 -16.15
N TYR A 183 -3.34 -33.54 -15.83
CA TYR A 183 -4.50 -34.41 -16.04
C TYR A 183 -5.41 -34.45 -14.82
N GLU A 184 -4.83 -34.49 -13.62
CA GLU A 184 -5.56 -34.51 -12.35
C GLU A 184 -5.22 -33.28 -11.51
N PRO A 185 -6.21 -32.63 -10.88
CA PRO A 185 -5.94 -31.52 -9.98
C PRO A 185 -5.33 -31.99 -8.66
N SER A 186 -4.49 -31.16 -8.03
CA SER A 186 -4.11 -31.31 -6.63
C SER A 186 -5.25 -30.86 -5.72
N VAL A 187 -5.43 -31.58 -4.61
CA VAL A 187 -6.52 -31.33 -3.66
C VAL A 187 -5.97 -31.29 -2.25
N ALA A 188 -6.37 -30.29 -1.48
CA ALA A 188 -6.15 -30.22 -0.03
C ALA A 188 -7.47 -29.91 0.66
N ILE A 189 -7.76 -30.62 1.75
CA ILE A 189 -9.00 -30.46 2.51
C ILE A 189 -8.65 -29.90 3.89
N GLY A 190 -9.45 -28.96 4.35
CA GLY A 190 -9.41 -28.39 5.70
C GLY A 190 -10.77 -27.81 6.04
N VAL A 191 -10.79 -26.80 6.89
CA VAL A 191 -11.98 -26.05 7.27
C VAL A 191 -11.80 -24.56 7.00
N VAL A 192 -12.90 -23.82 7.01
CA VAL A 192 -12.89 -22.38 7.18
C VAL A 192 -12.47 -22.09 8.62
N SER A 193 -11.29 -21.53 8.82
CA SER A 193 -10.79 -21.20 10.16
C SER A 193 -11.34 -19.86 10.66
N ALA A 194 -11.47 -18.89 9.76
CA ALA A 194 -11.98 -17.56 10.08
C ALA A 194 -12.48 -16.83 8.82
N VAL A 195 -13.33 -15.82 9.02
CA VAL A 195 -13.80 -14.92 7.95
C VAL A 195 -13.42 -13.48 8.24
N GLY A 196 -13.35 -12.66 7.20
CA GLY A 196 -13.05 -11.23 7.33
C GLY A 196 -11.59 -10.94 7.69
N ARG A 197 -10.66 -11.86 7.39
CA ARG A 197 -9.21 -11.67 7.58
C ARG A 197 -8.66 -10.70 6.53
N CYS A 198 -7.39 -10.30 6.67
CA CYS A 198 -6.75 -9.31 5.79
C CYS A 198 -7.57 -8.00 5.65
N TRP A 199 -8.05 -7.49 6.79
CA TRP A 199 -8.95 -6.33 6.90
C TRP A 199 -10.29 -6.49 6.17
N GLY A 200 -10.91 -7.66 6.29
CA GLY A 200 -12.22 -7.92 5.69
C GLY A 200 -12.20 -8.41 4.25
N ARG A 201 -11.02 -8.71 3.68
CA ARG A 201 -10.87 -9.15 2.28
C ARG A 201 -10.81 -10.66 2.08
N ALA A 202 -10.58 -11.44 3.15
CA ALA A 202 -10.24 -12.85 3.02
C ALA A 202 -11.05 -13.79 3.94
N ILE A 203 -11.30 -14.98 3.41
CA ILE A 203 -11.60 -16.20 4.15
C ILE A 203 -10.26 -16.84 4.50
N GLN A 204 -10.09 -17.30 5.74
CA GLN A 204 -8.94 -18.08 6.16
C GLN A 204 -9.31 -19.57 6.21
N THR A 205 -8.41 -20.42 5.76
CA THR A 205 -8.51 -21.87 5.84
C THR A 205 -7.22 -22.48 6.36
N ASP A 206 -7.31 -23.66 6.96
CA ASP A 206 -6.18 -24.50 7.34
C ASP A 206 -5.89 -25.62 6.32
N ALA A 207 -6.64 -25.67 5.21
CA ALA A 207 -6.29 -26.53 4.09
C ALA A 207 -4.86 -26.23 3.65
N ALA A 208 -4.06 -27.28 3.42
CA ALA A 208 -2.65 -27.17 3.05
C ALA A 208 -2.50 -26.57 1.64
N ILE A 209 -2.53 -25.24 1.56
CA ILE A 209 -2.37 -24.49 0.32
C ILE A 209 -0.89 -24.15 0.08
N SER A 210 -0.49 -24.11 -1.18
CA SER A 210 0.85 -23.69 -1.60
C SER A 210 0.77 -22.89 -2.89
N PRO A 211 1.90 -22.40 -3.47
CA PRO A 211 1.90 -21.72 -4.76
C PRO A 211 1.13 -22.42 -5.87
N VAL A 212 1.04 -23.75 -5.84
CA VAL A 212 0.28 -24.52 -6.85
C VAL A 212 -1.23 -24.25 -6.80
N ASN A 213 -1.76 -23.78 -5.67
CA ASN A 213 -3.18 -23.51 -5.48
C ASN A 213 -3.53 -22.04 -5.76
N TYR A 214 -2.57 -21.11 -5.81
CA TYR A 214 -2.86 -19.70 -6.01
C TYR A 214 -3.50 -19.44 -7.38
N GLY A 215 -4.61 -18.70 -7.37
CA GLY A 215 -5.52 -18.51 -8.50
C GLY A 215 -6.52 -19.66 -8.73
N GLY A 216 -6.37 -20.78 -8.03
CA GLY A 216 -7.34 -21.87 -7.99
C GLY A 216 -8.51 -21.61 -7.02
N PRO A 217 -9.57 -22.42 -7.10
CA PRO A 217 -10.74 -22.24 -6.25
C PRO A 217 -10.57 -22.88 -4.86
N LEU A 218 -11.20 -22.24 -3.88
CA LEU A 218 -11.58 -22.87 -2.61
C LEU A 218 -13.07 -23.23 -2.71
N LEU A 219 -13.43 -24.47 -2.38
CA LEU A 219 -14.80 -24.98 -2.47
C LEU A 219 -15.38 -25.28 -1.10
N ASN A 220 -16.71 -25.21 -1.01
CA ASN A 220 -17.45 -25.88 0.05
C ASN A 220 -17.67 -27.37 -0.27
N ILE A 221 -18.31 -28.12 0.64
CA ILE A 221 -18.52 -29.58 0.46
C ILE A 221 -19.44 -29.92 -0.72
N GLU A 222 -20.32 -29.01 -1.13
CA GLU A 222 -21.18 -29.17 -2.32
C GLU A 222 -20.41 -28.95 -3.65
N GLY A 223 -19.15 -28.52 -3.60
CA GLY A 223 -18.35 -28.23 -4.79
C GLY A 223 -18.59 -26.85 -5.39
N HIS A 224 -19.27 -25.95 -4.66
CA HIS A 224 -19.42 -24.56 -5.06
C HIS A 224 -18.17 -23.75 -4.69
N VAL A 225 -17.72 -22.89 -5.59
CA VAL A 225 -16.60 -21.98 -5.36
C VAL A 225 -17.06 -20.82 -4.49
N PHE A 226 -16.59 -20.76 -3.24
CA PHE A 226 -16.82 -19.64 -2.33
C PHE A 226 -15.63 -18.68 -2.20
N GLY A 227 -14.50 -18.99 -2.83
CA GLY A 227 -13.35 -18.09 -2.88
C GLY A 227 -12.25 -18.51 -3.83
N ILE A 228 -11.33 -17.57 -4.07
CA ILE A 228 -10.15 -17.73 -4.93
C ILE A 228 -8.91 -17.66 -4.06
N ILE A 229 -8.11 -18.71 -4.07
CA ILE A 229 -6.94 -18.84 -3.20
C ILE A 229 -5.88 -17.84 -3.65
N ALA A 230 -5.39 -17.01 -2.74
CA ALA A 230 -4.44 -15.95 -3.06
C ALA A 230 -3.42 -15.72 -1.94
N PRO A 231 -2.16 -15.39 -2.27
CA PRO A 231 -1.15 -14.99 -1.29
C PRO A 231 -1.45 -13.57 -0.84
N LEU A 232 -2.26 -13.46 0.21
CA LEU A 232 -2.56 -12.19 0.86
C LEU A 232 -1.69 -12.04 2.12
N PRO A 233 -1.14 -10.84 2.37
CA PRO A 233 -0.35 -10.61 3.58
C PRO A 233 -1.26 -10.74 4.81
N ALA A 234 -0.85 -11.61 5.74
CA ALA A 234 -1.25 -11.47 7.12
C ALA A 234 -0.34 -10.37 7.68
N GLU A 235 -0.84 -9.15 7.83
CA GLU A 235 -0.05 -7.99 8.27
C GLU A 235 0.46 -8.13 9.72
N THR A 236 1.36 -9.08 9.96
CA THR A 236 2.04 -9.43 11.20
C THR A 236 3.53 -9.43 10.91
N ALA A 237 4.32 -8.82 11.80
CA ALA A 237 5.80 -8.85 11.86
C ALA A 237 6.55 -9.19 10.55
N GLY A 238 6.66 -8.23 9.63
CA GLY A 238 7.54 -8.33 8.45
C GLY A 238 7.00 -9.14 7.26
N MET A 239 5.80 -9.71 7.36
CA MET A 239 5.16 -10.44 6.26
C MET A 239 4.45 -9.46 5.29
N SER A 240 4.93 -9.37 4.06
CA SER A 240 4.51 -8.36 3.08
C SER A 240 4.06 -8.96 1.74
N THR A 241 4.56 -10.15 1.40
CA THR A 241 4.30 -10.84 0.14
C THR A 241 3.05 -11.72 0.23
N GLY A 242 2.68 -12.20 1.42
CA GLY A 242 1.56 -13.11 1.64
C GLY A 242 1.91 -14.58 1.38
N THR A 243 3.14 -14.87 0.95
CA THR A 243 3.63 -16.24 0.80
C THR A 243 4.28 -16.76 2.07
N GLU A 244 4.66 -15.92 3.02
CA GLU A 244 5.43 -16.30 4.22
C GLU A 244 4.73 -17.33 5.11
N LEU A 245 3.42 -17.53 4.91
CA LEU A 245 2.59 -18.45 5.69
C LEU A 245 2.27 -19.78 4.99
N TYR A 246 2.83 -20.05 3.79
CA TYR A 246 2.43 -21.21 2.97
C TYR A 246 2.59 -22.57 3.67
N ASP A 247 3.42 -22.70 4.71
CA ASP A 247 3.66 -23.95 5.45
C ASP A 247 3.23 -23.88 6.94
N SER A 248 2.44 -22.86 7.29
CA SER A 248 2.03 -22.60 8.68
C SER A 248 0.62 -23.10 9.03
N GLY A 249 -0.08 -23.72 8.08
CA GLY A 249 -1.50 -24.06 8.22
C GLY A 249 -2.42 -22.85 8.17
N VAL A 250 -1.98 -21.74 7.55
CA VAL A 250 -2.77 -20.53 7.36
C VAL A 250 -2.81 -20.17 5.88
N GLY A 251 -3.97 -20.38 5.28
CA GLY A 251 -4.24 -20.00 3.89
C GLY A 251 -5.33 -18.95 3.76
N PHE A 252 -5.29 -18.18 2.68
CA PHE A 252 -6.30 -17.16 2.39
C PHE A 252 -6.97 -17.37 1.03
N ALA A 253 -8.27 -17.11 0.99
CA ALA A 253 -9.05 -17.03 -0.23
C ALA A 253 -9.89 -15.74 -0.25
N ILE A 254 -9.95 -15.10 -1.40
CA ILE A 254 -10.78 -13.92 -1.63
C ILE A 254 -12.22 -14.40 -1.87
N PRO A 255 -13.22 -13.94 -1.10
CA PRO A 255 -14.58 -14.44 -1.21
C PRO A 255 -15.17 -14.24 -2.61
N MET A 256 -15.77 -15.28 -3.17
CA MET A 256 -16.34 -15.23 -4.52
C MET A 256 -17.51 -14.24 -4.61
N HIS A 257 -18.28 -14.08 -3.53
CA HIS A 257 -19.36 -13.09 -3.48
C HIS A 257 -18.87 -11.63 -3.63
N ASP A 258 -17.62 -11.33 -3.27
CA ASP A 258 -17.02 -10.02 -3.49
C ASP A 258 -16.49 -9.86 -4.93
N ILE A 259 -16.14 -10.97 -5.60
CA ILE A 259 -15.55 -10.98 -6.93
C ILE A 259 -16.62 -10.88 -8.02
N ILE A 260 -17.74 -11.60 -7.86
CA ILE A 260 -18.80 -11.69 -8.89
C ILE A 260 -19.28 -10.31 -9.37
N PRO A 261 -19.59 -9.32 -8.50
CA PRO A 261 -20.02 -8.00 -8.95
C PRO A 261 -18.95 -7.22 -9.73
N LEU A 262 -17.68 -7.61 -9.59
CA LEU A 262 -16.53 -6.94 -10.20
C LEU A 262 -16.18 -7.51 -11.58
N ILE A 263 -16.56 -8.76 -11.87
CA ILE A 263 -16.27 -9.41 -13.17
C ILE A 263 -16.69 -8.55 -14.36
N PRO A 264 -17.90 -7.94 -14.43
CA PRO A 264 -18.28 -7.09 -15.56
C PRO A 264 -17.37 -5.87 -15.76
N ARG A 265 -16.84 -5.29 -14.67
CA ARG A 265 -15.90 -4.15 -14.73
C ARG A 265 -14.54 -4.62 -15.24
N LEU A 266 -14.05 -5.75 -14.72
CA LEU A 266 -12.79 -6.36 -15.18
C LEU A 266 -12.87 -6.74 -16.67
N LYS A 267 -14.00 -7.28 -17.15
CA LYS A 267 -14.22 -7.61 -18.58
C LYS A 267 -14.14 -6.37 -19.50
N LYS A 268 -14.41 -5.17 -18.98
CA LYS A 268 -14.25 -3.89 -19.72
C LYS A 268 -12.80 -3.39 -19.76
N GLY A 269 -11.87 -4.11 -19.15
CA GLY A 269 -10.47 -3.71 -19.07
C GLY A 269 -10.15 -2.75 -17.92
N GLU A 270 -11.04 -2.62 -16.93
CA GLU A 270 -10.77 -1.76 -15.78
C GLU A 270 -9.64 -2.33 -14.91
N THR A 271 -8.71 -1.46 -14.50
CA THR A 271 -7.81 -1.71 -13.37
C THR A 271 -8.43 -1.15 -12.10
N LEU A 272 -8.96 -2.03 -11.26
CA LEU A 272 -9.59 -1.69 -9.99
C LEU A 272 -8.50 -1.40 -8.94
N LYS A 273 -8.59 -0.24 -8.31
CA LYS A 273 -7.60 0.24 -7.34
C LYS A 273 -8.23 0.38 -5.94
N PRO A 274 -7.44 0.22 -4.86
CA PRO A 274 -7.91 0.50 -3.50
C PRO A 274 -8.48 1.91 -3.38
N GLY A 275 -9.55 2.05 -2.59
CA GLY A 275 -10.16 3.35 -2.32
C GLY A 275 -9.38 4.14 -1.26
N LEU A 276 -9.04 5.39 -1.58
CA LEU A 276 -8.31 6.29 -0.68
C LEU A 276 -9.24 7.38 -0.13
N LEU A 277 -9.24 7.55 1.19
CA LEU A 277 -10.02 8.58 1.89
C LEU A 277 -9.18 9.85 2.17
N GLY A 278 -7.90 9.68 2.53
CA GLY A 278 -6.94 10.76 2.76
C GLY A 278 -7.00 11.39 4.15
N ILE A 279 -7.00 10.55 5.19
CA ILE A 279 -6.95 10.94 6.60
C ILE A 279 -5.73 10.34 7.30
N GLY A 280 -5.30 10.98 8.39
CA GLY A 280 -4.38 10.41 9.38
C GLY A 280 -4.99 10.52 10.79
N TYR A 281 -4.55 9.66 11.71
CA TYR A 281 -5.09 9.56 13.07
C TYR A 281 -4.15 10.21 14.09
N SER A 282 -4.72 10.68 15.19
CA SER A 282 -4.00 11.39 16.28
C SER A 282 -3.11 10.50 17.15
N THR A 283 -3.03 9.21 16.84
CA THR A 283 -2.32 8.21 17.65
C THR A 283 -1.42 7.38 16.74
N THR A 284 -0.28 6.98 17.29
CA THR A 284 0.68 6.12 16.62
C THR A 284 0.32 4.65 16.72
N ASP A 285 -0.67 4.25 17.52
CA ASP A 285 -1.19 2.87 17.55
C ASP A 285 -2.16 2.65 16.38
N PRO A 286 -1.74 1.92 15.33
CA PRO A 286 -2.51 1.79 14.09
C PRO A 286 -3.61 0.72 14.18
N ILE A 287 -3.79 0.08 15.34
CA ILE A 287 -4.74 -1.04 15.53
C ILE A 287 -5.73 -0.70 16.64
N ASN A 288 -5.26 -0.45 17.86
CA ASN A 288 -6.14 -0.25 19.02
C ASN A 288 -6.35 1.23 19.36
N GLY A 289 -5.68 2.13 18.64
CA GLY A 289 -5.87 3.57 18.79
C GLY A 289 -7.31 4.01 18.53
N ARG A 290 -7.71 5.10 19.22
CA ARG A 290 -9.01 5.74 18.99
C ARG A 290 -9.04 6.36 17.58
N PRO A 291 -10.16 6.24 16.84
CA PRO A 291 -10.25 6.69 15.45
C PRO A 291 -10.54 8.20 15.36
N VAL A 292 -9.71 9.01 16.01
CA VAL A 292 -9.79 10.48 15.95
C VAL A 292 -8.95 10.96 14.78
N VAL A 293 -9.56 11.74 13.89
CA VAL A 293 -8.90 12.33 12.72
C VAL A 293 -7.98 13.45 13.19
N GLU A 294 -6.69 13.35 12.90
CA GLU A 294 -5.71 14.42 13.15
C GLU A 294 -5.44 15.23 11.89
N THR A 295 -5.24 14.54 10.77
CA THR A 295 -4.92 15.19 9.50
C THR A 295 -5.94 14.82 8.44
N VAL A 296 -6.36 15.83 7.67
CA VAL A 296 -7.19 15.66 6.49
C VAL A 296 -6.41 16.21 5.30
N ARG A 297 -6.05 15.34 4.37
CA ARG A 297 -5.22 15.74 3.21
C ARG A 297 -6.01 16.69 2.31
N THR A 298 -5.44 17.85 1.99
CA THR A 298 -6.07 18.83 1.11
C THR A 298 -6.45 18.22 -0.24
N GLY A 299 -7.70 18.42 -0.67
CA GLY A 299 -8.22 17.90 -1.94
C GLY A 299 -8.57 16.40 -1.94
N SER A 300 -8.40 15.70 -0.81
CA SER A 300 -8.86 14.32 -0.64
C SER A 300 -10.38 14.21 -0.59
N PRO A 301 -10.95 13.00 -0.76
CA PRO A 301 -12.36 12.75 -0.50
C PRO A 301 -12.83 13.19 0.88
N ALA A 302 -12.02 12.99 1.93
CA ALA A 302 -12.32 13.44 3.28
C ALA A 302 -12.43 14.97 3.38
N ALA A 303 -11.49 15.71 2.77
CA ALA A 303 -11.54 17.17 2.77
C ALA A 303 -12.79 17.69 2.02
N LYS A 304 -13.09 17.10 0.85
CA LYS A 304 -14.24 17.50 0.03
C LYS A 304 -15.58 17.21 0.69
N SER A 305 -15.65 16.19 1.55
CA SER A 305 -16.87 15.81 2.26
C SER A 305 -17.06 16.56 3.59
N GLY A 306 -16.13 17.44 3.98
CA GLY A 306 -16.24 18.24 5.20
C GLY A 306 -15.78 17.52 6.48
N LEU A 307 -15.02 16.43 6.35
CA LEU A 307 -14.32 15.81 7.46
C LEU A 307 -13.19 16.73 7.93
N GLN A 308 -12.99 16.84 9.24
CA GLN A 308 -12.08 17.79 9.86
C GLN A 308 -11.17 17.10 10.89
N SER A 309 -10.08 17.78 11.24
CA SER A 309 -9.29 17.41 12.40
C SER A 309 -10.15 17.50 13.66
N GLY A 310 -9.98 16.57 14.58
CA GLY A 310 -10.79 16.42 15.80
C GLY A 310 -12.04 15.55 15.63
N ASP A 311 -12.44 15.19 14.40
CA ASP A 311 -13.59 14.30 14.19
C ASP A 311 -13.28 12.89 14.74
N LEU A 312 -14.14 12.41 15.66
CA LEU A 312 -14.12 11.02 16.11
C LEU A 312 -15.03 10.19 15.22
N ILE A 313 -14.47 9.22 14.49
CA ILE A 313 -15.27 8.32 13.65
C ILE A 313 -15.97 7.29 14.53
N THR A 314 -17.30 7.28 14.51
CA THR A 314 -18.14 6.38 15.32
C THR A 314 -18.84 5.31 14.50
N GLU A 315 -19.05 5.55 13.21
CA GLU A 315 -19.68 4.59 12.31
C GLU A 315 -19.17 4.71 10.87
N ILE A 316 -19.10 3.59 10.15
CA ILE A 316 -18.89 3.55 8.70
C ILE A 316 -19.88 2.58 8.06
N ASN A 317 -20.71 3.06 7.14
CA ASN A 317 -21.76 2.29 6.45
C ASN A 317 -22.63 1.46 7.41
N GLY A 318 -23.10 2.05 8.53
CA GLY A 318 -23.90 1.32 9.53
C GLY A 318 -23.10 0.44 10.49
N ARG A 319 -21.78 0.31 10.32
CA ARG A 319 -20.92 -0.47 11.22
C ARG A 319 -20.30 0.42 12.28
N ALA A 320 -20.56 0.11 13.55
CA ALA A 320 -19.95 0.77 14.70
C ALA A 320 -18.41 0.66 14.66
N ILE A 321 -17.74 1.76 14.95
CA ILE A 321 -16.28 1.90 14.96
C ILE A 321 -15.86 2.29 16.38
N GLN A 322 -14.98 1.48 16.98
CA GLN A 322 -14.44 1.74 18.31
C GLN A 322 -12.93 2.04 18.26
N ARG A 323 -12.22 1.42 17.33
CA ARG A 323 -10.77 1.54 17.15
C ARG A 323 -10.40 1.66 15.67
N ILE A 324 -9.16 2.09 15.41
CA ILE A 324 -8.62 2.24 14.05
C ILE A 324 -8.71 0.92 13.26
N ALA A 325 -8.51 -0.23 13.89
CA ALA A 325 -8.70 -1.53 13.26
C ALA A 325 -10.09 -1.69 12.61
N ASP A 326 -11.14 -1.19 13.26
CA ASP A 326 -12.50 -1.27 12.73
C ASP A 326 -12.65 -0.39 11.48
N VAL A 327 -12.03 0.81 11.49
CA VAL A 327 -11.98 1.68 10.31
C VAL A 327 -11.29 0.96 9.14
N ARG A 328 -10.13 0.33 9.40
CA ARG A 328 -9.40 -0.45 8.38
C ARG A 328 -10.26 -1.58 7.84
N HIS A 329 -10.93 -2.34 8.70
CA HIS A 329 -11.86 -3.40 8.27
C HIS A 329 -13.04 -2.89 7.42
N ALA A 330 -13.51 -1.67 7.65
CA ALA A 330 -14.61 -1.07 6.89
C ALA A 330 -14.14 -0.46 5.55
N LEU A 331 -12.91 0.09 5.53
CA LEU A 331 -12.37 0.85 4.40
C LEU A 331 -11.56 -0.01 3.42
N THR A 332 -10.70 -0.91 3.91
CA THR A 332 -9.75 -1.66 3.06
C THR A 332 -10.42 -2.49 1.95
N PRO A 333 -11.60 -3.12 2.13
CA PRO A 333 -12.27 -3.84 1.04
C PRO A 333 -12.82 -2.95 -0.08
N LYS A 334 -12.89 -1.63 0.13
CA LYS A 334 -13.50 -0.67 -0.79
C LYS A 334 -12.56 -0.29 -1.93
N LEU A 335 -13.14 -0.04 -3.09
CA LEU A 335 -12.45 0.37 -4.30
C LEU A 335 -12.59 1.88 -4.53
N ALA A 336 -11.72 2.43 -5.36
CA ALA A 336 -11.91 3.77 -5.90
C ALA A 336 -13.25 3.87 -6.65
N GLY A 337 -13.99 4.95 -6.41
CA GLY A 337 -15.36 5.14 -6.88
C GLY A 337 -16.44 4.62 -5.95
N ASP A 338 -16.10 3.82 -4.92
CA ASP A 338 -17.08 3.39 -3.93
C ASP A 338 -17.52 4.58 -3.05
N ALA A 339 -18.81 4.66 -2.81
CA ALA A 339 -19.36 5.58 -1.82
C ALA A 339 -19.14 5.04 -0.40
N LEU A 340 -18.87 5.95 0.52
CA LEU A 340 -18.68 5.69 1.93
C LEU A 340 -19.54 6.67 2.74
N GLU A 341 -20.33 6.14 3.65
CA GLU A 341 -21.04 6.92 4.66
C GLU A 341 -20.30 6.80 5.98
N ILE A 342 -19.93 7.93 6.58
CA ILE A 342 -19.15 8.01 7.80
C ILE A 342 -19.92 8.86 8.80
N THR A 343 -20.19 8.30 9.97
CA THR A 343 -20.73 9.07 11.10
C THR A 343 -19.59 9.50 12.01
N VAL A 344 -19.55 10.80 12.34
CA VAL A 344 -18.54 11.38 13.21
C VAL A 344 -19.15 12.16 14.37
N GLN A 345 -18.48 12.14 15.51
CA GLN A 345 -18.70 13.06 16.62
C GLN A 345 -17.67 14.19 16.54
N ARG A 346 -18.15 15.44 16.46
CA ARG A 346 -17.31 16.65 16.47
C ARG A 346 -17.55 17.41 17.77
N GLU A 347 -16.50 17.80 18.47
CA GLU A 347 -16.61 18.41 19.82
C GLU A 347 -17.55 19.63 19.86
N GLU A 348 -17.55 20.45 18.82
CA GLU A 348 -18.40 21.64 18.70
C GLU A 348 -19.90 21.34 18.50
N ARG A 349 -20.27 20.05 18.33
CA ARG A 349 -21.65 19.63 18.09
C ARG A 349 -22.07 18.51 19.04
N THR A 350 -23.26 18.66 19.62
CA THR A 350 -23.84 17.61 20.47
C THR A 350 -24.32 16.41 19.64
N ALA A 351 -24.85 16.65 18.44
CA ALA A 351 -25.36 15.59 17.56
C ALA A 351 -24.28 15.09 16.58
N PRO A 352 -24.22 13.76 16.31
CA PRO A 352 -23.34 13.19 15.28
C PRO A 352 -23.63 13.72 13.87
N LEU A 353 -22.60 13.75 13.03
CA LEU A 353 -22.68 14.15 11.63
C LEU A 353 -22.54 12.92 10.73
N SER A 354 -23.50 12.66 9.85
CA SER A 354 -23.31 11.71 8.74
C SER A 354 -22.71 12.43 7.54
N ILE A 355 -21.59 11.91 7.05
CA ILE A 355 -20.80 12.45 5.95
C ILE A 355 -20.72 11.39 4.86
N ARG A 356 -21.22 11.73 3.66
CA ARG A 356 -21.08 10.89 2.47
C ARG A 356 -19.91 11.35 1.62
N THR A 357 -19.08 10.41 1.20
CA THR A 357 -17.94 10.68 0.32
C THR A 357 -17.76 9.57 -0.73
N VAL A 358 -16.96 9.83 -1.75
CA VAL A 358 -16.62 8.85 -2.80
C VAL A 358 -15.10 8.71 -2.83
N LEU A 359 -14.61 7.48 -2.65
CA LEU A 359 -13.18 7.19 -2.55
C LEU A 359 -12.47 7.44 -3.89
N THR A 360 -11.20 7.84 -3.82
CA THR A 360 -10.37 8.11 -5.00
C THR A 360 -9.27 7.06 -5.17
N ASP A 361 -8.76 6.88 -6.38
CA ASP A 361 -7.64 5.96 -6.63
C ASP A 361 -6.26 6.59 -6.34
N LYS A 362 -6.20 7.93 -6.37
CA LYS A 362 -5.02 8.72 -6.08
C LYS A 362 -5.39 9.95 -5.27
N LEU A 363 -4.60 10.24 -4.25
CA LEU A 363 -4.70 11.48 -3.51
C LEU A 363 -3.87 12.55 -4.24
N PRO A 364 -4.37 13.79 -4.36
CA PRO A 364 -3.60 14.84 -5.00
C PRO A 364 -2.28 15.07 -4.26
N PRO A 365 -1.17 15.32 -4.97
CA PRO A 365 0.09 15.69 -4.35
C PRO A 365 -0.12 17.00 -3.60
N TRP A 366 0.44 17.08 -2.39
CA TRP A 366 0.47 18.34 -1.67
C TRP A 366 1.34 19.32 -2.44
N LYS A 367 0.74 20.42 -2.89
CA LYS A 367 1.48 21.51 -3.53
C LYS A 367 1.61 22.64 -2.53
N ARG A 368 2.85 23.04 -2.22
CA ARG A 368 3.13 24.26 -1.46
C ARG A 368 2.41 25.42 -2.12
N SER A 369 1.77 26.24 -1.30
CA SER A 369 1.21 27.50 -1.76
C SER A 369 2.24 28.61 -1.56
N MET A 370 2.20 29.62 -2.41
CA MET A 370 3.05 30.78 -2.34
C MET A 370 2.24 32.06 -2.49
N LEU A 371 2.76 33.15 -1.92
CA LEU A 371 2.40 34.50 -2.32
C LEU A 371 3.21 34.96 -3.54
N GLY A 372 4.39 34.36 -3.76
CA GLY A 372 5.33 34.76 -4.81
C GLY A 372 6.21 35.95 -4.43
N ILE A 373 6.55 36.08 -3.15
CA ILE A 373 7.44 37.13 -2.63
C ILE A 373 8.83 36.51 -2.46
N VAL A 374 9.85 37.16 -3.02
CA VAL A 374 11.26 36.83 -2.80
C VAL A 374 11.86 37.92 -1.92
N PRO A 375 12.10 37.66 -0.62
CA PRO A 375 12.69 38.64 0.26
C PRO A 375 14.17 38.86 -0.07
N MET A 376 14.66 40.06 0.23
CA MET A 376 16.09 40.36 0.17
C MET A 376 16.82 39.61 1.28
N ARG A 377 17.96 38.97 0.95
CA ARG A 377 18.78 38.28 1.93
C ARG A 377 19.42 39.33 2.85
N GLN A 378 18.97 39.41 4.09
CA GLN A 378 19.60 40.25 5.10
C GLN A 378 20.75 39.49 5.77
N PRO A 379 21.91 40.12 6.02
CA PRO A 379 22.98 39.50 6.80
C PRO A 379 22.52 39.30 8.25
N SER A 380 22.90 38.16 8.84
CA SER A 380 22.51 37.68 10.18
C SER A 380 22.77 38.65 11.36
N GLN A 381 23.44 39.79 11.14
CA GLN A 381 23.83 40.75 12.17
C GLN A 381 23.64 42.23 11.80
N SER A 382 22.61 42.60 11.03
CA SER A 382 22.24 44.03 10.96
C SER A 382 21.31 44.41 12.11
N ASN A 383 21.86 44.99 13.18
CA ASN A 383 21.10 45.79 14.15
C ASN A 383 20.54 47.04 13.45
N ALA A 384 19.54 46.86 12.58
CA ALA A 384 18.81 47.98 12.00
C ALA A 384 17.96 48.60 13.10
N LYS A 385 18.12 49.91 13.33
CA LYS A 385 17.29 50.71 14.25
C LYS A 385 15.80 50.42 13.98
N SER A 386 15.03 50.29 15.06
CA SER A 386 13.59 49.93 15.14
C SER A 386 12.69 50.57 14.05
N GLU A 387 12.99 51.79 13.60
CA GLU A 387 12.20 52.54 12.62
C GLU A 387 12.29 52.01 11.16
N ASN A 388 13.28 51.15 10.86
CA ASN A 388 13.42 50.49 9.55
C ASN A 388 13.25 48.96 9.61
N ALA A 389 12.65 48.44 10.67
CA ALA A 389 12.36 47.01 10.81
C ALA A 389 11.32 46.55 9.78
N GLY A 390 11.64 45.48 9.03
CA GLY A 390 10.74 44.91 8.03
C GLY A 390 11.45 44.04 7.00
N VAL A 391 10.67 43.24 6.28
CA VAL A 391 11.16 42.37 5.21
C VAL A 391 11.12 43.14 3.90
N VAL A 392 12.30 43.53 3.42
CA VAL A 392 12.45 44.19 2.11
C VAL A 392 12.25 43.16 1.01
N ILE A 393 11.41 43.49 0.04
CA ILE A 393 11.12 42.63 -1.11
C ILE A 393 12.20 42.86 -2.17
N ASN A 394 12.92 41.79 -2.51
CA ASN A 394 13.88 41.82 -3.61
C ASN A 394 13.14 41.72 -4.95
N TRP A 395 12.20 40.79 -5.04
CA TRP A 395 11.46 40.52 -6.26
C TRP A 395 10.13 39.82 -6.01
N THR A 396 9.22 39.89 -6.97
CA THR A 396 7.96 39.16 -6.98
C THR A 396 7.90 38.22 -8.17
N TRP A 397 7.46 36.98 -7.95
CA TRP A 397 7.39 35.97 -8.99
C TRP A 397 6.35 36.35 -10.07
N PRO A 398 6.60 36.11 -11.38
CA PRO A 398 5.67 36.51 -12.43
C PRO A 398 4.34 35.77 -12.35
N ASN A 399 3.24 36.48 -12.58
CA ASN A 399 1.84 36.07 -12.42
C ASN A 399 1.48 35.59 -11.01
N SER A 400 2.31 35.87 -10.01
CA SER A 400 2.05 35.48 -8.63
C SER A 400 0.96 36.32 -7.99
N PRO A 401 0.36 35.83 -6.88
CA PRO A 401 -0.55 36.64 -6.08
C PRO A 401 0.04 38.00 -5.66
N ALA A 402 1.31 38.04 -5.25
CA ALA A 402 1.97 39.27 -4.85
C ALA A 402 2.08 40.28 -5.99
N GLU A 403 2.51 39.84 -7.18
CA GLU A 403 2.61 40.71 -8.35
C GLU A 403 1.22 41.25 -8.77
N LYS A 404 0.20 40.38 -8.80
CA LYS A 404 -1.19 40.76 -9.10
C LYS A 404 -1.78 41.73 -8.07
N ALA A 405 -1.35 41.63 -6.82
CA ALA A 405 -1.72 42.54 -5.75
C ALA A 405 -0.93 43.86 -5.77
N GLY A 406 -0.08 44.07 -6.79
CA GLY A 406 0.67 45.30 -7.01
C GLY A 406 1.84 45.51 -6.04
N ILE A 407 2.34 44.43 -5.42
CA ILE A 407 3.54 44.44 -4.59
C ILE A 407 4.76 44.58 -5.50
N GLN A 408 5.64 45.54 -5.20
CA GLN A 408 6.78 45.88 -6.03
C GLN A 408 8.12 45.53 -5.36
N PRO A 409 9.21 45.37 -6.12
CA PRO A 409 10.56 45.40 -5.56
C PRO A 409 10.78 46.65 -4.69
N GLN A 410 11.57 46.52 -3.61
CA GLN A 410 11.83 47.54 -2.58
C GLN A 410 10.68 47.87 -1.63
N ASP A 411 9.47 47.32 -1.83
CA ASP A 411 8.43 47.38 -0.81
C ASP A 411 8.91 46.68 0.47
N ILE A 412 8.53 47.23 1.65
CA ILE A 412 8.90 46.69 2.96
C ILE A 412 7.67 46.13 3.65
N ILE A 413 7.67 44.82 3.91
CA ILE A 413 6.62 44.17 4.70
C ILE A 413 6.93 44.40 6.18
N THR A 414 6.01 45.05 6.88
CA THR A 414 6.15 45.40 8.30
C THR A 414 5.23 44.57 9.20
N GLY A 415 4.24 43.90 8.62
CA GLY A 415 3.40 42.96 9.35
C GLY A 415 2.53 42.10 8.43
N ALA A 416 2.05 40.98 8.96
CA ALA A 416 1.19 40.05 8.25
C ALA A 416 0.13 39.43 9.16
N ALA A 417 -1.05 39.14 8.61
CA ALA A 417 -2.09 38.34 9.24
C ALA A 417 -2.61 37.31 8.25
N VAL A 418 -2.84 36.10 8.73
CA VAL A 418 -3.55 35.05 7.99
C VAL A 418 -4.99 35.13 8.43
N LEU A 419 -5.89 35.40 7.50
CA LEU A 419 -7.31 35.43 7.83
C LEU A 419 -7.81 33.99 7.97
N PRO A 420 -8.40 33.61 9.12
CA PRO A 420 -9.33 32.49 9.11
C PRO A 420 -10.48 32.86 8.16
N GLN A 421 -11.25 31.89 7.67
CA GLN A 421 -12.32 32.09 6.67
C GLN A 421 -13.51 32.98 7.13
N THR A 422 -13.29 33.90 8.07
CA THR A 422 -14.23 34.86 8.63
C THR A 422 -13.91 36.27 8.13
N ASN A 423 -14.95 36.98 7.66
CA ASN A 423 -14.92 38.33 7.11
C ASN A 423 -14.59 39.41 8.17
N GLU A 424 -13.40 39.39 8.77
CA GLU A 424 -12.89 40.57 9.48
C GLU A 424 -12.26 41.53 8.47
N ASP A 425 -12.81 42.75 8.41
CA ASP A 425 -12.36 43.80 7.51
C ASP A 425 -10.97 44.36 7.92
N ASP A 426 -10.59 44.22 9.19
CA ASP A 426 -9.27 44.64 9.68
C ASP A 426 -8.67 43.71 10.77
N PRO A 427 -7.96 42.64 10.39
CA PRO A 427 -7.36 41.71 11.35
C PRO A 427 -6.12 42.30 12.06
N PRO A 428 -5.84 41.89 13.31
CA PRO A 428 -4.60 42.27 13.99
C PRO A 428 -3.37 41.70 13.27
N LEU A 429 -2.47 42.58 12.83
CA LEU A 429 -1.27 42.22 12.08
C LEU A 429 -0.12 41.87 13.04
N ARG A 430 0.50 40.71 12.84
CA ARG A 430 1.73 40.34 13.53
C ARG A 430 2.89 41.12 12.91
N SER A 431 3.71 41.77 13.73
CA SER A 431 4.91 42.46 13.26
C SER A 431 5.87 41.47 12.62
N THR A 432 6.44 41.83 11.47
CA THR A 432 7.36 40.96 10.72
C THR A 432 8.66 41.70 10.50
N THR A 433 9.72 41.30 11.20
CA THR A 433 11.02 42.00 11.16
C THR A 433 12.10 41.25 10.39
N SER A 434 11.90 39.95 10.12
CA SER A 434 12.84 39.13 9.35
C SER A 434 12.15 38.23 8.32
N PRO A 435 12.87 37.83 7.24
CA PRO A 435 12.37 36.85 6.27
C PRO A 435 11.93 35.53 6.92
N ASP A 436 12.61 35.06 7.97
CA ASP A 436 12.28 33.82 8.65
C ASP A 436 10.96 33.92 9.43
N GLN A 437 10.69 35.06 10.06
CA GLN A 437 9.39 35.30 10.70
C GLN A 437 8.26 35.32 9.68
N LEU A 438 8.50 35.95 8.51
CA LEU A 438 7.52 35.94 7.42
C LEU A 438 7.30 34.50 6.90
N ALA A 439 8.37 33.76 6.67
CA ALA A 439 8.32 32.38 6.19
C ALA A 439 7.61 31.45 7.21
N GLY A 440 7.86 31.62 8.50
CA GLY A 440 7.16 30.88 9.56
C GLY A 440 5.67 31.20 9.62
N LEU A 441 5.27 32.47 9.46
CA LEU A 441 3.87 32.87 9.43
C LEU A 441 3.13 32.36 8.18
N LEU A 442 3.83 32.31 7.05
CA LEU A 442 3.31 31.75 5.80
C LEU A 442 3.49 30.21 5.71
N GLY A 443 4.17 29.62 6.70
CA GLY A 443 4.46 28.20 6.78
C GLY A 443 3.17 27.41 7.02
N GLY A 444 2.89 26.45 6.15
CA GLY A 444 1.70 25.60 6.26
C GLY A 444 0.43 26.17 5.62
N LEU A 445 0.48 27.35 4.99
CA LEU A 445 -0.67 27.88 4.26
C LEU A 445 -1.08 26.97 3.09
N THR A 446 -2.37 26.68 3.03
CA THR A 446 -3.00 25.95 1.91
C THR A 446 -3.31 26.89 0.76
N ARG A 447 -3.87 26.35 -0.33
CA ARG A 447 -4.31 27.15 -1.46
C ARG A 447 -5.53 27.98 -1.07
N ASN A 448 -5.70 29.13 -1.70
CA ASN A 448 -6.84 30.03 -1.49
C ASN A 448 -6.94 30.56 -0.04
N THR A 449 -5.83 30.60 0.69
CA THR A 449 -5.77 31.23 2.00
C THR A 449 -5.51 32.71 1.81
N GLU A 450 -6.32 33.55 2.43
CA GLU A 450 -6.16 35.00 2.34
C GLU A 450 -5.18 35.50 3.40
N VAL A 451 -4.24 36.34 2.97
CA VAL A 451 -3.21 36.94 3.81
C VAL A 451 -3.28 38.45 3.64
N VAL A 452 -3.32 39.17 4.76
CA VAL A 452 -3.21 40.63 4.77
C VAL A 452 -1.77 41.01 5.09
N LEU A 453 -1.15 41.78 4.21
CA LEU A 453 0.21 42.29 4.38
C LEU A 453 0.19 43.79 4.62
N LYS A 454 0.90 44.28 5.64
CA LYS A 454 1.19 45.70 5.83
C LYS A 454 2.47 46.05 5.08
N ILE A 455 2.33 46.80 4.02
CA ILE A 455 3.42 47.21 3.14
C ILE A 455 3.72 48.69 3.36
N ARG A 456 5.01 49.03 3.40
CA ARG A 456 5.52 50.39 3.46
C ARG A 456 6.43 50.63 2.24
N ASN A 457 6.16 51.68 1.50
CA ASN A 457 7.06 52.22 0.47
C ASN A 457 7.69 53.53 0.97
N SER A 458 8.41 54.26 0.11
CA SER A 458 9.14 55.48 0.48
C SER A 458 8.26 56.62 1.00
N GLU A 459 6.94 56.61 0.74
CA GLU A 459 6.05 57.74 1.01
C GLU A 459 4.79 57.37 1.80
N THR A 460 4.35 56.10 1.80
CA THR A 460 3.07 55.66 2.38
C THR A 460 3.11 54.24 2.94
N SER A 461 2.17 53.92 3.85
CA SER A 461 1.89 52.54 4.28
C SER A 461 0.48 52.13 3.87
N ARG A 462 0.34 50.92 3.32
CA ARG A 462 -0.93 50.35 2.86
C ARG A 462 -1.07 48.89 3.29
N LYS A 463 -2.31 48.43 3.45
CA LYS A 463 -2.63 47.01 3.63
C LYS A 463 -3.00 46.41 2.28
N VAL A 464 -2.47 45.24 1.98
CA VAL A 464 -2.72 44.52 0.72
C VAL A 464 -3.21 43.11 1.06
N ARG A 465 -4.36 42.73 0.51
CA ARG A 465 -4.91 41.38 0.62
C ARG A 465 -4.37 40.54 -0.53
N VAL A 466 -3.82 39.38 -0.19
CA VAL A 466 -3.19 38.48 -1.15
C VAL A 466 -3.70 37.06 -0.87
N THR A 467 -4.22 36.41 -1.90
CA THR A 467 -4.70 35.02 -1.81
C THR A 467 -3.61 34.07 -2.28
N THR A 468 -3.22 33.11 -1.44
CA THR A 468 -2.19 32.13 -1.78
C THR A 468 -2.57 31.30 -3.02
N ALA A 469 -1.60 31.07 -3.89
CA ALA A 469 -1.76 30.24 -5.09
C ALA A 469 -0.72 29.11 -5.10
N PRO A 470 -0.93 28.03 -5.88
CA PRO A 470 0.09 27.00 -6.07
C PRO A 470 1.36 27.59 -6.68
N PHE A 471 2.52 26.99 -6.41
CA PHE A 471 3.72 27.26 -7.21
C PHE A 471 3.44 26.99 -8.70
N PRO A 472 3.92 27.86 -9.61
CA PRO A 472 3.73 27.68 -11.04
C PRO A 472 4.51 26.45 -11.53
N GLU A 473 3.89 25.67 -12.41
CA GLU A 473 4.49 24.45 -12.98
C GLU A 473 5.55 24.76 -14.04
N LYS A 474 5.54 25.99 -14.57
CA LYS A 474 6.52 26.47 -15.55
C LYS A 474 7.24 27.67 -14.99
N THR A 475 8.56 27.66 -15.10
CA THR A 475 9.39 28.84 -14.83
C THR A 475 9.20 29.85 -15.96
N SER A 476 9.05 31.12 -15.60
CA SER A 476 8.95 32.22 -16.57
C SER A 476 10.36 32.65 -16.98
N ASN A 477 10.55 33.05 -18.25
CA ASN A 477 11.81 33.65 -18.71
C ASN A 477 12.09 35.03 -18.08
N LYS A 478 11.19 35.54 -17.24
CA LYS A 478 11.30 36.83 -16.54
C LYS A 478 11.94 36.71 -15.14
N VAL A 479 12.63 35.63 -14.82
CA VAL A 479 13.45 35.54 -13.60
C VAL A 479 14.65 36.49 -13.77
N PRO A 480 14.93 37.41 -12.82
CA PRO A 480 16.07 38.31 -12.89
C PRO A 480 17.37 37.53 -13.08
N ALA A 481 18.21 37.98 -14.00
CA ALA A 481 19.53 37.39 -14.18
C ALA A 481 20.32 37.52 -12.87
N PHE A 482 20.92 36.41 -12.42
CA PHE A 482 21.86 36.46 -11.31
C PHE A 482 23.11 37.22 -11.78
N ASN A 483 23.30 38.42 -11.25
CA ASN A 483 24.51 39.22 -11.47
C ASN A 483 25.62 38.74 -10.54
N SER A 484 26.22 37.60 -10.88
CA SER A 484 27.61 37.35 -10.50
C SER A 484 28.45 37.59 -11.74
N THR A 485 29.42 38.49 -11.65
CA THR A 485 30.53 38.54 -12.60
C THR A 485 31.16 37.15 -12.59
N ILE A 486 30.92 36.35 -13.64
CA ILE A 486 31.50 35.01 -13.75
C ILE A 486 32.96 35.23 -14.14
N GLU A 487 33.82 35.45 -13.15
CA GLU A 487 35.23 35.06 -13.30
C GLU A 487 35.27 33.56 -13.62
N ALA A 488 36.30 33.08 -14.32
CA ALA A 488 36.40 31.70 -14.77
C ALA A 488 36.31 30.71 -13.57
N VAL A 489 35.10 30.27 -13.24
CA VAL A 489 34.83 29.37 -12.11
C VAL A 489 35.28 27.97 -12.54
N PRO A 490 36.12 27.28 -11.74
CA PRO A 490 36.48 25.89 -12.00
C PRO A 490 35.23 24.98 -12.12
N PRO A 491 35.29 23.93 -12.95
CA PRO A 491 34.14 23.09 -13.23
C PRO A 491 33.61 22.41 -11.95
N PRO A 492 32.28 22.25 -11.82
CA PRO A 492 31.70 21.54 -10.68
C PRO A 492 32.20 20.08 -10.58
N ALA A 493 32.39 19.61 -9.36
CA ALA A 493 32.83 18.26 -9.06
C ALA A 493 31.65 17.39 -8.58
N ILE A 494 31.65 16.11 -8.96
CA ILE A 494 30.76 15.11 -8.39
C ILE A 494 31.46 14.54 -7.15
N VAL A 495 30.76 14.54 -6.03
CA VAL A 495 31.26 14.06 -4.73
C VAL A 495 30.29 13.01 -4.21
N LYS A 496 30.83 11.89 -3.75
CA LYS A 496 30.06 10.87 -3.03
C LYS A 496 30.03 11.23 -1.55
N LEU A 497 28.83 11.26 -0.96
CA LEU A 497 28.60 11.58 0.46
C LEU A 497 28.36 10.27 1.21
N GLU A 498 29.42 9.77 1.86
CA GLU A 498 29.38 8.54 2.66
C GLU A 498 29.32 8.90 4.14
N ILE A 499 28.33 8.35 4.85
CA ILE A 499 28.18 8.46 6.31
C ILE A 499 28.03 7.03 6.85
N PRO A 500 28.76 6.62 7.90
CA PRO A 500 28.75 5.25 8.40
C PRO A 500 27.36 4.71 8.79
N GLU A 501 26.42 5.58 9.14
CA GLU A 501 25.06 5.23 9.56
C GLU A 501 24.06 5.09 8.40
N VAL A 502 24.45 5.48 7.18
CA VAL A 502 23.58 5.47 6.00
C VAL A 502 24.06 4.38 5.03
N ALA A 503 23.25 3.34 4.85
CA ALA A 503 23.58 2.20 3.99
C ALA A 503 23.75 2.61 2.51
N GLU A 504 22.96 3.57 2.03
CA GLU A 504 22.95 4.02 0.64
C GLU A 504 23.56 5.43 0.51
N PRO A 505 24.75 5.57 -0.09
CA PRO A 505 25.44 6.84 -0.14
C PRO A 505 24.72 7.85 -1.03
N SER A 506 24.64 9.09 -0.57
CA SER A 506 24.12 10.20 -1.37
C SER A 506 25.21 10.74 -2.30
N TRP A 507 24.81 11.48 -3.33
CA TRP A 507 25.73 12.11 -4.28
C TRP A 507 25.55 13.61 -4.29
N ALA A 508 26.60 14.38 -4.59
CA ALA A 508 26.53 15.83 -4.67
C ALA A 508 27.28 16.37 -5.88
N LEU A 509 26.67 17.32 -6.61
CA LEU A 509 27.36 18.17 -7.57
C LEU A 509 27.71 19.50 -6.89
N VAL A 510 29.00 19.72 -6.64
CA VAL A 510 29.51 20.82 -5.82
C VAL A 510 30.21 21.85 -6.72
N PRO A 511 30.04 23.17 -6.49
CA PRO A 511 30.80 24.19 -7.22
C PRO A 511 32.31 23.97 -7.09
N GLY A 512 33.08 24.16 -8.17
CA GLY A 512 34.53 23.96 -8.16
C GLY A 512 35.29 25.00 -7.33
N GLN A 513 34.71 26.19 -7.10
CA GLN A 513 35.33 27.27 -6.35
C GLN A 513 35.01 27.14 -4.86
N GLN A 514 36.02 26.83 -4.04
CA GLN A 514 35.85 26.61 -2.60
C GLN A 514 35.88 27.91 -1.78
N ASP A 515 36.59 28.94 -2.25
CA ASP A 515 36.64 30.23 -1.57
C ASP A 515 35.39 31.08 -1.88
N GLY A 516 34.85 31.75 -0.87
CA GLY A 516 33.70 32.66 -0.99
C GLY A 516 32.64 32.51 0.10
N PRO A 517 31.47 33.17 -0.05
CA PRO A 517 30.36 33.02 0.89
C PRO A 517 29.82 31.57 0.92
N PRO A 518 29.09 31.18 1.98
CA PRO A 518 28.55 29.81 2.12
C PRO A 518 27.78 29.37 0.88
N VAL A 519 28.08 28.15 0.41
CA VAL A 519 27.39 27.52 -0.71
C VAL A 519 25.96 27.19 -0.31
N GLY A 520 24.98 27.58 -1.13
CA GLY A 520 23.60 27.14 -0.93
C GLY A 520 23.50 25.64 -1.20
N VAL A 521 22.76 24.89 -0.38
CA VAL A 521 22.54 23.45 -0.61
C VAL A 521 21.11 23.23 -1.10
N LEU A 522 20.97 22.57 -2.25
CA LEU A 522 19.68 22.09 -2.75
C LEU A 522 19.67 20.57 -2.68
N VAL A 523 18.78 20.01 -1.85
CA VAL A 523 18.54 18.57 -1.78
C VAL A 523 17.45 18.22 -2.78
N PHE A 524 17.79 17.34 -3.72
CA PHE A 524 16.92 16.91 -4.80
C PHE A 524 16.43 15.49 -4.56
N PHE A 525 15.11 15.33 -4.58
CA PHE A 525 14.40 14.06 -4.49
C PHE A 525 13.78 13.79 -5.87
N ASP A 526 14.30 12.80 -6.58
CA ASP A 526 13.82 12.41 -7.92
C ASP A 526 12.58 11.48 -7.83
N GLU A 527 12.26 10.74 -8.87
CA GLU A 527 11.42 9.54 -8.74
C GLU A 527 12.14 8.49 -7.86
N PRO A 528 11.41 7.72 -7.02
CA PRO A 528 12.03 6.64 -6.26
C PRO A 528 12.76 5.69 -7.21
N SER A 529 14.04 5.47 -6.97
CA SER A 529 14.91 4.69 -7.86
C SER A 529 15.75 3.63 -7.14
N GLY A 530 15.70 3.58 -5.81
CA GLY A 530 16.66 2.80 -5.03
C GLY A 530 18.07 3.42 -5.07
N THR A 531 19.08 2.56 -4.95
CA THR A 531 20.50 2.92 -5.05
C THR A 531 20.84 3.59 -6.38
N LEU A 532 21.62 4.67 -6.31
CA LEU A 532 22.07 5.42 -7.49
C LEU A 532 23.46 4.97 -7.94
N SER A 533 23.58 4.51 -9.19
CA SER A 533 24.87 4.21 -9.82
C SER A 533 25.61 5.49 -10.22
N GLU A 534 26.94 5.45 -10.20
CA GLU A 534 27.79 6.60 -10.59
C GLU A 534 27.52 7.08 -12.04
N ASN A 535 27.19 6.15 -12.95
CA ASN A 535 26.82 6.48 -14.32
C ASN A 535 25.49 7.24 -14.39
N ALA A 536 24.48 6.79 -13.64
CA ALA A 536 23.19 7.49 -13.57
C ALA A 536 23.35 8.91 -13.01
N VAL A 537 24.17 9.08 -11.97
CA VAL A 537 24.49 10.39 -11.38
C VAL A 537 25.24 11.27 -12.40
N THR A 538 26.18 10.72 -13.14
CA THR A 538 26.94 11.48 -14.15
C THR A 538 26.03 12.00 -15.27
N ILE A 539 25.13 11.16 -15.77
CA ILE A 539 24.14 11.55 -16.79
C ILE A 539 23.22 12.64 -16.22
N TRP A 540 22.70 12.45 -15.02
CA TRP A 540 21.79 13.40 -14.38
C TRP A 540 22.46 14.76 -14.14
N THR A 541 23.66 14.77 -13.54
CA THR A 541 24.41 16.00 -13.21
C THR A 541 24.80 16.82 -14.42
N SER A 542 24.93 16.22 -15.61
CA SER A 542 25.28 16.93 -16.85
C SER A 542 24.37 18.13 -17.12
N SER A 543 23.07 17.98 -16.85
CA SER A 543 22.05 19.03 -17.04
C SER A 543 22.13 20.16 -16.01
N TRP A 544 22.84 19.97 -14.90
CA TRP A 544 22.91 20.91 -13.77
C TRP A 544 24.26 21.62 -13.63
N ARG A 545 25.30 21.19 -14.34
CA ARG A 545 26.66 21.75 -14.23
C ARG A 545 26.71 23.25 -14.44
N GLU A 546 26.04 23.75 -15.47
CA GLU A 546 25.99 25.19 -15.75
C GLU A 546 25.31 25.95 -14.59
N ALA A 547 24.19 25.44 -14.07
CA ALA A 547 23.47 26.06 -12.97
C ALA A 547 24.29 26.05 -11.67
N VAL A 548 24.92 24.93 -11.32
CA VAL A 548 25.77 24.83 -10.12
C VAL A 548 26.95 25.79 -10.18
N ALA A 549 27.62 25.89 -11.33
CA ALA A 549 28.72 26.83 -11.53
C ALA A 549 28.23 28.29 -11.46
N ARG A 550 27.13 28.60 -12.14
CA ARG A 550 26.58 29.96 -12.25
C ARG A 550 25.98 30.49 -10.95
N TYR A 551 25.29 29.65 -10.19
CA TYR A 551 24.54 30.07 -9.00
C TYR A 551 25.22 29.74 -7.67
N ARG A 552 26.39 29.07 -7.70
CA ARG A 552 27.12 28.60 -6.51
C ARG A 552 26.23 27.84 -5.51
N VAL A 553 25.53 26.83 -6.04
CA VAL A 553 24.68 25.93 -5.26
C VAL A 553 25.26 24.52 -5.33
N ALA A 554 25.41 23.84 -4.19
CA ALA A 554 25.67 22.41 -4.14
C ALA A 554 24.34 21.66 -4.29
N LEU A 555 24.29 20.73 -5.23
CA LEU A 555 23.11 19.95 -5.55
C LEU A 555 23.29 18.54 -4.99
N VAL A 556 22.56 18.17 -3.95
CA VAL A 556 22.64 16.85 -3.30
C VAL A 556 21.52 15.98 -3.84
N LEU A 557 21.86 14.85 -4.46
CA LEU A 557 20.95 13.82 -4.93
C LEU A 557 20.88 12.69 -3.90
N VAL A 558 19.67 12.44 -3.39
CA VAL A 558 19.42 11.44 -2.34
C VAL A 558 18.74 10.22 -2.97
N PRO A 559 19.25 8.99 -2.78
CA PRO A 559 18.57 7.78 -3.21
C PRO A 559 17.34 7.50 -2.35
N SER A 560 16.33 6.83 -2.91
CA SER A 560 15.24 6.25 -2.10
C SER A 560 15.68 4.90 -1.52
N SER A 561 15.15 4.54 -0.35
CA SER A 561 15.36 3.20 0.24
C SER A 561 14.56 2.10 -0.48
N ASP A 562 13.57 2.49 -1.28
CA ASP A 562 12.66 1.63 -2.03
C ASP A 562 12.46 2.23 -3.44
N SER A 563 12.57 1.42 -4.48
CA SER A 563 12.40 1.85 -5.88
C SER A 563 10.94 2.16 -6.25
N SER A 564 9.99 1.82 -5.39
CA SER A 564 8.56 2.05 -5.60
C SER A 564 7.98 3.18 -4.73
N SER A 565 8.71 3.64 -3.71
CA SER A 565 8.21 4.68 -2.80
C SER A 565 9.32 5.50 -2.11
N TRP A 566 9.00 6.77 -1.85
CA TRP A 566 9.82 7.61 -0.96
C TRP A 566 9.51 7.21 0.49
N ARG A 567 10.29 6.27 1.04
CA ARG A 567 10.34 5.99 2.48
C ARG A 567 11.64 6.51 3.05
N GLN A 568 11.53 7.22 4.18
CA GLN A 568 12.68 7.48 5.02
C GLN A 568 13.05 6.16 5.72
N ALA A 569 14.33 5.81 5.71
CA ALA A 569 14.85 4.76 6.60
C ALA A 569 14.72 5.22 8.06
#